data_AF-A0A5A5RYD3-F1
#
_entry.id   AF-A0A5A5RYD3-F1
#
_cell.length_a   1.000
_cell.length_b   1.000
_cell.length_c   1.000
_cell.angle_alpha   90.00
_cell.angle_beta   90.00
_cell.angle_gamma   90.00
#
_symmetry.space_group_name_H-M   'P 1'
#
loop_
_entity.id
_entity.type
_entity.pdbx_description
1 polymer ?
#
loop_
_entity_poly.entity_id
_entity_poly.type
_entity_poly.pdbx_seq_one_letter_code
_entity_poly.pdbx_strand_id
1 'polypeptide(L)'
;MNRVKRSPTHRLEIHLLREGIIESVHHVEAAICDDRGRVLSTAGSAETSAFIRSALKPFQALAVISTGTLERYDLNDKDLAIICSSHQGTVEHARQVFNILWRADIDPNALQCPLPEGKRSRLQYNCSGKHAGMLAVCQQRGWPLNSYLRRSSQIQKLILSKIAELLGMPGDELISAHDDCGAPTYSMQLGQMAHLYAQLASGNRLDLERIVRAMTYHPRMVAGEGAFDTELMQVSQGEIVSKAGAEGIQCIGRVGEGLGLAIKALDGSKRAKYAAALQILKQLGWITPNVAESLSEKFLKIGSYTRLEVVGEMALL
;
A
#
# COMPACT_ATOMS: atom_id res chain seq x y z
N MET A 1 22.29 24.79 9.29
CA MET A 1 22.36 24.05 8.02
C MET A 1 21.26 24.57 7.11
N ASN A 2 21.64 25.23 6.02
CA ASN A 2 20.69 25.84 5.09
C ASN A 2 19.88 24.76 4.37
N ARG A 3 18.60 24.60 4.74
CA ARG A 3 17.61 23.88 3.92
C ARG A 3 17.48 24.64 2.61
N VAL A 4 18.16 24.17 1.56
CA VAL A 4 17.88 24.61 0.19
C VAL A 4 16.42 24.26 -0.06
N LYS A 5 15.54 25.27 -0.08
CA LYS A 5 14.17 25.13 -0.56
C LYS A 5 14.28 24.73 -2.04
N ARG A 6 14.19 23.43 -2.33
CA ARG A 6 14.08 22.92 -3.69
C ARG A 6 12.85 23.57 -4.33
N SER A 7 13.02 24.16 -5.51
CA SER A 7 11.93 24.77 -6.27
C SER A 7 10.83 23.73 -6.50
N PRO A 8 9.54 24.03 -6.30
CA PRO A 8 8.48 23.07 -6.55
C PRO A 8 8.51 22.64 -8.01
N THR A 9 8.63 21.33 -8.27
CA THR A 9 8.51 20.79 -9.63
C THR A 9 7.04 20.84 -10.03
N HIS A 10 6.74 20.89 -11.32
CA HIS A 10 5.35 20.90 -11.77
C HIS A 10 4.65 19.60 -11.34
N ARG A 11 3.41 19.73 -10.89
CA ARG A 11 2.55 18.58 -10.59
C ARG A 11 2.15 17.89 -11.89
N LEU A 12 1.80 16.61 -11.81
CA LEU A 12 1.13 15.95 -12.92
C LEU A 12 -0.33 16.40 -12.97
N GLU A 13 -0.82 16.65 -14.16
CA GLU A 13 -2.24 16.82 -14.43
C GLU A 13 -2.78 15.57 -15.12
N ILE A 14 -3.93 15.08 -14.67
CA ILE A 14 -4.65 13.99 -15.32
C ILE A 14 -5.94 14.54 -15.86
N HIS A 15 -6.03 14.64 -17.19
CA HIS A 15 -7.21 15.13 -17.87
C HIS A 15 -8.13 13.95 -18.16
N LEU A 16 -9.36 14.00 -17.66
CA LEU A 16 -10.43 13.16 -18.19
C LEU A 16 -10.95 13.82 -19.46
N LEU A 17 -10.80 13.13 -20.58
CA LEU A 17 -11.31 13.56 -21.87
C LEU A 17 -12.63 12.82 -22.17
N ARG A 18 -13.64 13.53 -22.66
CA ARG A 18 -14.81 12.95 -23.33
C ARG A 18 -14.78 13.35 -24.78
N GLU A 19 -14.72 12.38 -25.69
CA GLU A 19 -14.60 12.64 -27.13
C GLU A 19 -13.45 13.63 -27.46
N GLY A 20 -12.35 13.55 -26.70
CA GLY A 20 -11.18 14.44 -26.84
C GLY A 20 -11.27 15.80 -26.15
N ILE A 21 -12.39 16.13 -25.50
CA ILE A 21 -12.58 17.41 -24.80
C ILE A 21 -12.37 17.21 -23.30
N ILE A 22 -11.62 18.11 -22.65
CA ILE A 22 -11.37 18.06 -21.20
C ILE A 22 -12.68 18.25 -20.42
N GLU A 23 -13.10 17.20 -19.71
CA GLU A 23 -14.26 17.20 -18.81
C GLU A 23 -13.85 17.50 -17.36
N SER A 24 -12.71 16.98 -16.91
CA SER A 24 -12.18 17.25 -15.57
C SER A 24 -10.67 17.14 -15.52
N VAL A 25 -10.05 17.88 -14.61
CA VAL A 25 -8.60 17.87 -14.38
C VAL A 25 -8.32 17.45 -12.94
N HIS A 26 -7.51 16.41 -12.78
CA HIS A 26 -7.01 15.95 -11.49
C HIS A 26 -5.55 16.38 -11.33
N HIS A 27 -5.16 16.78 -10.12
CA HIS A 27 -3.78 17.11 -9.80
C HIS A 27 -3.16 15.99 -8.99
N VAL A 28 -1.97 15.54 -9.41
CA VAL A 28 -1.25 14.44 -8.79
C VAL A 28 0.17 14.86 -8.46
N GLU A 29 0.61 14.52 -7.25
CA GLU A 29 1.99 14.66 -6.81
C GLU A 29 2.61 13.28 -6.60
N ALA A 30 3.91 13.19 -6.83
CA ALA A 30 4.65 11.95 -6.68
C ALA A 30 6.10 12.22 -6.25
N ALA A 31 6.67 11.25 -5.53
CA ALA A 31 8.07 11.26 -5.11
C ALA A 31 8.68 9.87 -5.27
N ILE A 32 9.93 9.83 -5.70
CA ILE A 32 10.76 8.63 -5.77
C ILE A 32 11.90 8.77 -4.77
N CYS A 33 12.12 7.71 -3.99
CA CYS A 33 13.23 7.63 -3.04
C CYS A 33 14.05 6.36 -3.26
N ASP A 34 15.32 6.43 -2.88
CA ASP A 34 16.12 5.23 -2.63
C ASP A 34 15.91 4.68 -1.22
N ASP A 35 16.48 3.51 -0.95
CA ASP A 35 16.42 2.82 0.34
C ASP A 35 17.14 3.59 1.46
N ARG A 36 17.97 4.59 1.13
CA ARG A 36 18.61 5.49 2.10
C ARG A 36 17.76 6.73 2.43
N GLY A 37 16.59 6.86 1.82
CA GLY A 37 15.65 7.96 2.06
C GLY A 37 15.98 9.22 1.28
N ARG A 38 16.87 9.17 0.29
CA ARG A 38 17.14 10.30 -0.60
C ARG A 38 16.04 10.40 -1.65
N VAL A 39 15.40 11.56 -1.73
CA VAL A 39 14.44 11.86 -2.80
C VAL A 39 15.21 12.10 -4.10
N LEU A 40 15.02 11.21 -5.07
CA LEU A 40 15.71 11.20 -6.36
C LEU A 40 14.96 12.02 -7.42
N SER A 41 13.62 12.02 -7.35
CA SER A 41 12.78 12.67 -8.36
C SER A 41 11.40 12.99 -7.80
N THR A 42 10.79 14.07 -8.29
CA THR A 42 9.45 14.51 -7.89
C THR A 42 8.63 15.06 -9.04
N ALA A 43 7.31 14.88 -8.96
CA ALA A 43 6.32 15.75 -9.59
C ALA A 43 5.52 16.44 -8.48
N GLY A 44 5.59 17.77 -8.39
CA GLY A 44 5.09 18.52 -7.24
C GLY A 44 6.05 18.51 -6.06
N SER A 45 5.57 18.11 -4.88
CA SER A 45 6.34 18.14 -3.63
C SER A 45 6.44 16.78 -2.95
N ALA A 46 7.65 16.36 -2.59
CA ALA A 46 7.87 15.21 -1.72
C ALA A 46 7.44 15.46 -0.26
N GLU A 47 7.27 16.72 0.15
CA GLU A 47 6.88 17.11 1.50
C GLU A 47 5.35 17.10 1.69
N THR A 48 4.59 16.87 0.63
CA THR A 48 3.13 16.77 0.71
C THR A 48 2.73 15.66 1.67
N SER A 49 2.01 16.06 2.70
CA SER A 49 1.57 15.16 3.76
C SER A 49 0.20 14.61 3.46
N ALA A 50 0.05 13.31 3.61
CA ALA A 50 -1.22 12.61 3.50
C ALA A 50 -1.24 11.41 4.45
N PHE A 51 -2.43 10.92 4.79
CA PHE A 51 -2.52 9.63 5.48
C PHE A 51 -2.12 8.51 4.51
N ILE A 52 -1.20 7.64 4.92
CA ILE A 52 -0.76 6.50 4.09
C ILE A 52 -1.87 5.44 3.88
N ARG A 53 -2.86 5.40 4.79
CA ARG A 53 -4.01 4.49 4.75
C ARG A 53 -3.55 3.04 4.55
N SER A 54 -4.27 2.29 3.71
CA SER A 54 -3.99 0.88 3.43
C SER A 54 -2.66 0.58 2.76
N ALA A 55 -1.90 1.57 2.29
CA ALA A 55 -0.53 1.35 1.83
C ALA A 55 0.43 1.00 2.99
N LEU A 56 0.02 1.18 4.25
CA LEU A 56 0.83 0.82 5.41
C LEU A 56 0.87 -0.69 5.71
N LYS A 57 -0.06 -1.48 5.16
CA LYS A 57 -0.28 -2.88 5.56
C LYS A 57 0.94 -3.81 5.44
N PRO A 58 1.80 -3.70 4.40
CA PRO A 58 3.04 -4.48 4.34
C PRO A 58 3.91 -4.27 5.59
N PHE A 59 4.01 -3.02 6.08
CA PHE A 59 4.78 -2.68 7.26
C PHE A 59 4.09 -3.10 8.57
N GLN A 60 2.76 -3.13 8.59
CA GLN A 60 2.02 -3.72 9.72
C GLN A 60 2.26 -5.24 9.83
N ALA A 61 2.46 -5.93 8.70
CA ALA A 61 2.75 -7.36 8.66
C ALA A 61 4.12 -7.72 9.25
N LEU A 62 5.07 -6.77 9.35
CA LEU A 62 6.34 -6.98 10.05
C LEU A 62 6.15 -7.38 11.51
N ALA A 63 5.07 -6.93 12.15
CA ALA A 63 4.75 -7.38 13.50
C ALA A 63 4.51 -8.89 13.55
N VAL A 64 3.88 -9.47 12.53
CA VAL A 64 3.60 -10.92 12.44
C VAL A 64 4.88 -11.72 12.19
N ILE A 65 5.75 -11.24 11.30
CA ILE A 65 7.01 -11.92 10.99
C ILE A 65 7.99 -11.82 12.16
N SER A 66 8.21 -10.62 12.68
CA SER A 66 9.21 -10.38 13.72
C SER A 66 8.90 -11.05 15.06
N THR A 67 7.64 -11.44 15.30
CA THR A 67 7.25 -12.22 16.49
C THR A 67 7.28 -13.73 16.27
N GLY A 68 7.60 -14.22 15.06
CA GLY A 68 7.56 -15.64 14.73
C GLY A 68 6.13 -16.20 14.68
N THR A 69 5.13 -15.35 14.43
CA THR A 69 3.71 -15.74 14.44
C THR A 69 3.37 -16.65 13.27
N LEU A 70 4.04 -16.47 12.13
CA LEU A 70 3.85 -17.34 10.97
C LEU A 70 4.25 -18.78 11.33
N GLU A 71 5.44 -18.96 11.90
CA GLU A 71 5.97 -20.26 12.27
C GLU A 71 5.18 -20.90 13.41
N ARG A 72 4.79 -20.10 14.42
CA ARG A 72 4.02 -20.57 15.57
C ARG A 72 2.69 -21.22 15.18
N TYR A 73 2.03 -20.67 14.17
CA TYR A 73 0.69 -21.10 13.74
C TYR A 73 0.66 -21.79 12.38
N ASP A 74 1.83 -22.17 11.84
CA ASP A 74 1.95 -22.84 10.54
C ASP A 74 1.23 -22.06 9.42
N LEU A 75 1.45 -20.75 9.40
CA LEU A 75 0.93 -19.83 8.38
C LEU A 75 1.93 -19.69 7.24
N ASN A 76 1.43 -19.62 6.02
CA ASN A 76 2.24 -19.58 4.81
C ASN A 76 2.21 -18.20 4.12
N ASP A 77 2.85 -18.10 2.95
CA ASP A 77 2.93 -16.85 2.21
C ASP A 77 1.57 -16.37 1.69
N LYS A 78 0.59 -17.26 1.48
CA LYS A 78 -0.80 -16.86 1.16
C LYS A 78 -1.49 -16.20 2.36
N ASP A 79 -1.21 -16.66 3.58
CA ASP A 79 -1.66 -16.01 4.82
C ASP A 79 -1.00 -14.62 4.98
N LEU A 80 0.30 -14.52 4.70
CA LEU A 80 1.01 -13.24 4.74
C LEU A 80 0.47 -12.24 3.69
N ALA A 81 0.13 -12.73 2.49
CA ALA A 81 -0.46 -11.92 1.44
C ALA A 81 -1.83 -11.35 1.84
N ILE A 82 -2.69 -12.17 2.47
CA ILE A 82 -3.99 -11.69 2.95
C ILE A 82 -3.83 -10.71 4.13
N ILE A 83 -2.81 -10.86 4.98
CA ILE A 83 -2.49 -9.87 6.02
C ILE A 83 -2.14 -8.51 5.42
N CYS A 84 -1.45 -8.48 4.28
CA CYS A 84 -1.09 -7.26 3.56
C CYS A 84 -2.24 -6.67 2.72
N SER A 85 -3.40 -7.31 2.68
CA SER A 85 -4.42 -7.06 1.65
C SER A 85 -5.32 -5.84 1.89
N SER A 86 -5.83 -5.28 0.78
CA SER A 86 -7.08 -4.52 0.71
C SER A 86 -8.08 -5.30 -0.15
N HIS A 87 -8.38 -6.54 0.22
CA HIS A 87 -9.08 -7.49 -0.64
C HIS A 87 -10.55 -7.13 -0.92
N GLN A 88 -11.16 -7.78 -1.91
CA GLN A 88 -12.54 -7.54 -2.33
C GLN A 88 -13.62 -8.27 -1.50
N GLY A 89 -13.23 -9.09 -0.52
CA GLY A 89 -14.19 -9.77 0.37
C GLY A 89 -14.91 -10.94 -0.29
N THR A 90 -14.27 -11.53 -1.31
CA THR A 90 -14.73 -12.78 -1.94
C THR A 90 -14.70 -13.94 -0.94
N VAL A 91 -15.34 -15.05 -1.29
CA VAL A 91 -15.34 -16.27 -0.46
C VAL A 91 -13.92 -16.78 -0.21
N GLU A 92 -13.05 -16.73 -1.23
CA GLU A 92 -11.65 -17.16 -1.09
C GLU A 92 -10.89 -16.31 -0.06
N HIS A 93 -11.03 -14.97 -0.14
CA HIS A 93 -10.42 -14.07 0.83
C HIS A 93 -10.92 -14.34 2.24
N ALA A 94 -12.25 -14.44 2.41
CA ALA A 94 -12.84 -14.70 3.73
C ALA A 94 -12.38 -16.04 4.32
N ARG A 95 -12.22 -17.08 3.49
CA ARG A 95 -11.66 -18.37 3.90
C ARG A 95 -10.20 -18.26 4.35
N GLN A 96 -9.38 -17.48 3.64
CA GLN A 96 -7.98 -17.28 4.04
C GLN A 96 -7.86 -16.52 5.36
N VAL A 97 -8.68 -15.49 5.57
CA VAL A 97 -8.72 -14.75 6.84
C VAL A 97 -9.19 -15.65 7.99
N PHE A 98 -10.21 -16.48 7.72
CA PHE A 98 -10.68 -17.48 8.69
C PHE A 98 -9.58 -18.50 9.02
N ASN A 99 -8.80 -18.96 8.04
CA ASN A 99 -7.68 -19.87 8.27
C ASN A 99 -6.68 -19.33 9.29
N ILE A 100 -6.31 -18.05 9.20
CA ILE A 100 -5.40 -17.40 10.17
C ILE A 100 -5.99 -17.45 11.58
N LEU A 101 -7.27 -17.06 11.73
CA LEU A 101 -7.94 -17.03 13.03
C LEU A 101 -8.10 -18.44 13.61
N TRP A 102 -8.47 -19.40 12.77
CA TRP A 102 -8.63 -20.81 13.16
C TRP A 102 -7.32 -21.43 13.62
N ARG A 103 -6.22 -21.22 12.88
CA ARG A 103 -4.88 -21.69 13.27
C ARG A 103 -4.39 -21.07 14.59
N ALA A 104 -4.84 -19.85 14.89
CA ALA A 104 -4.54 -19.16 16.13
C ALA A 104 -5.53 -19.47 17.28
N ASP A 105 -6.55 -20.30 17.06
CA ASP A 105 -7.63 -20.58 18.02
C ASP A 105 -8.38 -19.30 18.47
N ILE A 106 -8.77 -18.47 17.50
CA ILE A 106 -9.46 -17.20 17.72
C ILE A 106 -10.84 -17.22 17.06
N ASP A 107 -11.87 -16.87 17.83
CA ASP A 107 -13.23 -16.69 17.31
C ASP A 107 -13.29 -15.50 16.31
N PRO A 108 -13.88 -15.65 15.11
CA PRO A 108 -14.05 -14.55 14.15
C PRO A 108 -14.75 -13.29 14.67
N ASN A 109 -15.54 -13.39 15.75
CA ASN A 109 -16.16 -12.26 16.43
C ASN A 109 -15.15 -11.34 17.14
N ALA A 110 -13.90 -11.78 17.32
CA ALA A 110 -12.81 -10.93 17.79
C ALA A 110 -12.40 -9.85 16.77
N LEU A 111 -12.78 -10.02 15.49
CA LEU A 111 -12.56 -8.98 14.47
C LEU A 111 -13.36 -7.72 14.82
N GLN A 112 -12.66 -6.58 14.87
CA GLN A 112 -13.22 -5.27 15.19
C GLN A 112 -13.36 -4.37 13.96
N CYS A 113 -12.84 -4.79 12.79
CA CYS A 113 -13.09 -4.09 11.52
C CYS A 113 -14.58 -4.14 11.16
N PRO A 114 -15.19 -3.09 10.59
CA PRO A 114 -16.63 -3.00 10.34
C PRO A 114 -17.22 -4.21 9.60
N LEU A 115 -18.51 -4.47 9.80
CA LEU A 115 -19.26 -5.36 8.92
C LEU A 115 -19.48 -4.61 7.58
N PRO A 116 -19.01 -5.14 6.44
CA PRO A 116 -19.23 -4.46 5.16
C PRO A 116 -20.71 -4.46 4.79
N GLU A 117 -21.16 -3.41 4.12
CA GLU A 117 -22.52 -3.30 3.63
C GLU A 117 -22.89 -4.49 2.72
N GLY A 118 -24.08 -5.05 2.93
CA GLY A 118 -24.57 -6.22 2.17
C GLY A 118 -23.80 -7.53 2.41
N LYS A 119 -22.86 -7.58 3.38
CA LYS A 119 -22.12 -8.79 3.74
C LYS A 119 -22.60 -9.37 5.07
N ARG A 120 -22.30 -10.65 5.29
CA ARG A 120 -22.74 -11.40 6.48
C ARG A 120 -21.66 -11.56 7.53
N SER A 121 -20.41 -11.24 7.22
CA SER A 121 -19.28 -11.43 8.12
C SER A 121 -18.21 -10.36 7.97
N ARG A 122 -17.57 -10.00 9.09
CA ARG A 122 -16.38 -9.13 9.15
C ARG A 122 -15.19 -9.73 8.41
N LEU A 123 -15.15 -11.05 8.19
CA LEU A 123 -14.16 -11.72 7.34
C LEU A 123 -14.14 -11.15 5.90
N GLN A 124 -15.26 -10.59 5.44
CA GLN A 124 -15.39 -10.02 4.11
C GLN A 124 -14.99 -8.54 4.04
N TYR A 125 -14.60 -7.93 5.16
CA TYR A 125 -14.11 -6.55 5.16
C TYR A 125 -12.70 -6.49 4.58
N ASN A 126 -12.43 -5.51 3.72
CA ASN A 126 -11.17 -5.43 2.97
C ASN A 126 -9.88 -5.35 3.83
N CYS A 127 -10.01 -5.07 5.12
CA CYS A 127 -8.92 -5.07 6.09
C CYS A 127 -8.90 -6.29 7.00
N SER A 128 -9.84 -7.23 6.90
CA SER A 128 -9.96 -8.31 7.88
C SER A 128 -8.70 -9.17 8.00
N GLY A 129 -7.92 -9.33 6.91
CA GLY A 129 -6.61 -9.98 6.96
C GLY A 129 -5.59 -9.30 7.88
N LYS A 130 -5.42 -7.97 7.82
CA LYS A 130 -4.52 -7.27 8.77
C LYS A 130 -4.99 -7.42 10.21
N HIS A 131 -6.30 -7.46 10.43
CA HIS A 131 -6.89 -7.66 11.75
C HIS A 131 -6.62 -9.07 12.28
N ALA A 132 -6.78 -10.10 11.43
CA ALA A 132 -6.44 -11.47 11.79
C ALA A 132 -4.96 -11.62 12.14
N GLY A 133 -4.06 -10.99 11.37
CA GLY A 133 -2.63 -10.96 11.70
C GLY A 133 -2.33 -10.30 13.05
N MET A 134 -2.91 -9.13 13.32
CA MET A 134 -2.76 -8.46 14.64
C MET A 134 -3.30 -9.32 15.79
N LEU A 135 -4.45 -9.96 15.62
CA LEU A 135 -5.05 -10.85 16.61
C LEU A 135 -4.19 -12.08 16.87
N ALA A 136 -3.64 -12.71 15.82
CA ALA A 136 -2.74 -13.85 15.96
C ALA A 136 -1.48 -13.49 16.77
N VAL A 137 -0.89 -12.32 16.53
CA VAL A 137 0.25 -11.83 17.34
C VAL A 137 -0.18 -11.65 18.80
N CYS A 138 -1.34 -11.00 19.05
CA CYS A 138 -1.84 -10.81 20.40
C CYS A 138 -2.06 -12.15 21.11
N GLN A 139 -2.67 -13.13 20.44
CA GLN A 139 -2.90 -14.47 20.99
C GLN A 139 -1.60 -15.18 21.35
N GLN A 140 -0.61 -15.17 20.46
CA GLN A 140 0.70 -15.78 20.73
C GLN A 140 1.39 -15.13 21.94
N ARG A 141 1.27 -13.81 22.08
CA ARG A 141 1.94 -13.02 23.12
C ARG A 141 1.15 -12.90 24.41
N GLY A 142 -0.06 -13.46 24.48
CA GLY A 142 -0.97 -13.30 25.63
C GLY A 142 -1.46 -11.85 25.83
N TRP A 143 -1.53 -11.05 24.77
CA TRP A 143 -2.03 -9.68 24.82
C TRP A 143 -3.56 -9.61 24.64
N PRO A 144 -4.24 -8.60 25.21
CA PRO A 144 -5.70 -8.52 25.14
C PRO A 144 -6.24 -8.39 23.70
N LEU A 145 -7.03 -9.36 23.27
CA LEU A 145 -7.66 -9.39 21.94
C LEU A 145 -8.72 -8.29 21.74
N ASN A 146 -9.34 -7.77 22.80
CA ASN A 146 -10.44 -6.80 22.71
C ASN A 146 -9.97 -5.34 22.59
N SER A 147 -8.67 -5.08 22.70
CA SER A 147 -8.10 -3.73 22.74
C SER A 147 -7.03 -3.47 21.69
N TYR A 148 -6.80 -4.43 20.78
CA TYR A 148 -5.71 -4.40 19.81
C TYR A 148 -5.74 -3.20 18.83
N LEU A 149 -6.86 -2.51 18.69
CA LEU A 149 -6.97 -1.29 17.88
C LEU A 149 -6.55 -0.02 18.65
N ARG A 150 -6.50 -0.07 19.99
CA ARG A 150 -6.09 1.09 20.80
C ARG A 150 -4.62 1.38 20.55
N ARG A 151 -4.28 2.65 20.33
CA ARG A 151 -2.89 3.12 20.14
C ARG A 151 -1.95 2.71 21.27
N SER A 152 -2.49 2.60 22.49
CA SER A 152 -1.74 2.18 23.67
C SER A 152 -1.50 0.66 23.78
N SER A 153 -2.17 -0.14 22.95
CA SER A 153 -2.00 -1.60 22.95
C SER A 153 -0.60 -2.00 22.46
N GLN A 154 -0.12 -3.15 22.93
CA GLN A 154 1.24 -3.60 22.66
C GLN A 154 1.48 -3.88 21.18
N ILE A 155 0.48 -4.40 20.47
CA ILE A 155 0.57 -4.64 19.02
C ILE A 155 0.69 -3.33 18.22
N GLN A 156 -0.05 -2.28 18.59
CA GLN A 156 0.07 -0.99 17.89
C GLN A 156 1.42 -0.32 18.17
N LYS A 157 1.93 -0.43 19.40
CA LYS A 157 3.29 0.02 19.74
C LYS A 157 4.37 -0.73 18.96
N LEU A 158 4.23 -2.06 18.82
CA LEU A 158 5.14 -2.87 18.03
C LEU A 158 5.10 -2.50 16.54
N ILE A 159 3.91 -2.31 15.97
CA ILE A 159 3.76 -1.87 14.58
C ILE A 159 4.43 -0.50 14.39
N LEU A 160 4.17 0.44 15.30
CA LEU A 160 4.76 1.78 15.25
C LEU A 160 6.28 1.73 15.35
N SER A 161 6.83 0.90 16.24
CA SER A 161 8.29 0.77 16.37
C SER A 161 8.93 0.22 15.11
N LYS A 162 8.27 -0.73 14.41
CA LYS A 162 8.76 -1.25 13.12
C LYS A 162 8.75 -0.21 12.00
N ILE A 163 7.73 0.64 11.96
CA ILE A 163 7.66 1.74 10.99
C ILE A 163 8.74 2.79 11.31
N ALA A 164 8.89 3.15 12.59
CA ALA A 164 9.90 4.09 13.07
C ALA A 164 11.33 3.63 12.75
N GLU A 165 11.62 2.34 12.94
CA GLU A 165 12.90 1.69 12.60
C GLU A 165 13.25 1.89 11.11
N LEU A 166 12.29 1.67 10.21
CA LEU A 166 12.49 1.83 8.77
C LEU A 166 12.68 3.29 8.34
N LEU A 167 11.97 4.21 8.97
CA LEU A 167 12.08 5.64 8.69
C LEU A 167 13.30 6.29 9.36
N GLY A 168 13.96 5.60 10.29
CA GLY A 168 15.08 6.15 11.06
C GLY A 168 14.69 7.34 11.93
N MET A 169 13.44 7.40 12.41
CA MET A 169 12.92 8.49 13.23
C MET A 169 12.06 7.97 14.39
N PRO A 170 11.91 8.74 15.48
CA PRO A 170 11.02 8.38 16.58
C PRO A 170 9.56 8.22 16.13
N GLY A 171 8.89 7.16 16.59
CA GLY A 171 7.51 6.87 16.17
C GLY A 171 6.47 7.85 16.72
N ASP A 172 6.77 8.53 17.83
CA ASP A 172 5.93 9.57 18.43
C ASP A 172 5.87 10.86 17.62
N GLU A 173 6.83 11.08 16.70
CA GLU A 173 6.77 12.16 15.72
C GLU A 173 5.73 11.91 14.61
N LEU A 174 5.25 10.67 14.43
CA LEU A 174 4.21 10.36 13.45
C LEU A 174 2.82 10.76 13.95
N ILE A 175 2.18 11.69 13.23
CA ILE A 175 0.81 12.12 13.53
C ILE A 175 -0.15 10.96 13.23
N SER A 176 -0.78 10.44 14.28
CA SER A 176 -1.67 9.27 14.20
C SER A 176 -3.16 9.64 14.17
N ALA A 177 -3.91 8.96 13.30
CA ALA A 177 -5.36 9.00 13.17
C ALA A 177 -5.95 7.58 13.19
N HIS A 178 -7.28 7.46 13.23
CA HIS A 178 -7.95 6.18 12.99
C HIS A 178 -8.30 6.05 11.50
N ASP A 179 -8.06 4.88 10.94
CA ASP A 179 -8.53 4.47 9.62
C ASP A 179 -9.98 3.96 9.72
N ASP A 180 -10.68 3.77 8.60
CA ASP A 180 -12.11 3.40 8.59
C ASP A 180 -12.36 2.00 9.19
N CYS A 181 -11.32 1.17 9.21
CA CYS A 181 -11.32 -0.14 9.85
C CYS A 181 -11.17 -0.08 11.38
N GLY A 182 -10.90 1.11 11.94
CA GLY A 182 -10.63 1.35 13.36
C GLY A 182 -9.16 1.24 13.78
N ALA A 183 -8.27 0.69 12.95
CA ALA A 183 -6.84 0.62 13.26
C ALA A 183 -6.13 1.98 13.07
N PRO A 184 -5.02 2.25 13.76
CA PRO A 184 -4.20 3.44 13.54
C PRO A 184 -3.66 3.55 12.09
N THR A 185 -3.65 4.76 11.56
CA THR A 185 -2.94 5.19 10.35
C THR A 185 -2.16 6.46 10.66
N TYR A 186 -1.13 6.76 9.87
CA TYR A 186 -0.25 7.91 10.12
C TYR A 186 -0.26 8.89 8.95
N SER A 187 -0.17 10.18 9.26
CA SER A 187 0.16 11.21 8.27
C SER A 187 1.65 11.13 7.98
N MET A 188 2.00 10.98 6.71
CA MET A 188 3.39 10.88 6.25
C MET A 188 3.57 11.78 5.04
N GLN A 189 4.77 12.29 4.86
CA GLN A 189 5.17 12.96 3.62
C GLN A 189 5.33 11.92 2.50
N LEU A 190 5.11 12.31 1.24
CA LEU A 190 5.31 11.41 0.10
C LEU A 190 6.73 10.83 0.06
N GLY A 191 7.75 11.62 0.40
CA GLY A 191 9.12 11.12 0.52
C GLY A 191 9.27 9.99 1.54
N GLN A 192 8.60 10.10 2.70
CA GLN A 192 8.60 9.03 3.72
C GLN A 192 7.88 7.77 3.24
N MET A 193 6.74 7.93 2.55
CA MET A 193 6.03 6.79 1.96
C MET A 193 6.87 6.10 0.88
N ALA A 194 7.52 6.88 0.01
CA ALA A 194 8.40 6.38 -1.03
C ALA A 194 9.61 5.65 -0.41
N HIS A 195 10.21 6.20 0.65
CA HIS A 195 11.32 5.57 1.38
C HIS A 195 10.92 4.24 2.01
N LEU A 196 9.73 4.14 2.62
CA LEU A 196 9.21 2.87 3.13
C LEU A 196 9.12 1.79 2.02
N TYR A 197 8.66 2.16 0.83
CA TYR A 197 8.58 1.21 -0.29
C TYR A 197 9.94 0.91 -0.93
N ALA A 198 10.88 1.85 -0.87
CA ALA A 198 12.26 1.62 -1.26
C ALA A 198 12.93 0.59 -0.33
N GLN A 199 12.72 0.73 0.98
CA GLN A 199 13.13 -0.26 1.99
C GLN A 199 12.48 -1.62 1.73
N LEU A 200 11.14 -1.65 1.53
CA LEU A 200 10.39 -2.88 1.23
C LEU A 200 10.96 -3.62 0.02
N ALA A 201 11.34 -2.89 -1.03
CA ALA A 201 11.82 -3.44 -2.29
C ALA A 201 13.35 -3.63 -2.37
N SER A 202 14.10 -3.26 -1.32
CA SER A 202 15.59 -3.25 -1.35
C SER A 202 16.24 -4.62 -1.44
N GLY A 203 15.59 -5.68 -0.93
CA GLY A 203 16.21 -7.01 -0.79
C GLY A 203 17.26 -7.11 0.33
N ASN A 204 17.46 -6.05 1.12
CA ASN A 204 18.46 -6.01 2.19
C ASN A 204 17.99 -6.67 3.50
N ARG A 205 16.70 -7.01 3.61
CA ARG A 205 16.12 -7.64 4.79
C ARG A 205 15.21 -8.80 4.41
N LEU A 206 15.46 -9.97 5.01
CA LEU A 206 14.70 -11.20 4.75
C LEU A 206 13.22 -11.08 5.14
N ASP A 207 12.88 -10.29 6.16
CA ASP A 207 11.50 -10.07 6.59
C ASP A 207 10.69 -9.31 5.54
N LEU A 208 11.24 -8.22 5.00
CA LEU A 208 10.66 -7.44 3.91
C LEU A 208 10.61 -8.24 2.60
N GLU A 209 11.67 -8.97 2.28
CA GLU A 209 11.72 -9.83 1.09
C GLU A 209 10.60 -10.88 1.10
N ARG A 210 10.34 -11.51 2.26
CA ARG A 210 9.22 -12.45 2.40
C ARG A 210 7.86 -11.78 2.20
N ILE A 211 7.68 -10.55 2.69
CA ILE A 211 6.45 -9.77 2.45
C ILE A 211 6.27 -9.48 0.97
N VAL A 212 7.32 -9.01 0.29
CA VAL A 212 7.30 -8.75 -1.15
C VAL A 212 6.94 -10.02 -1.90
N ARG A 213 7.63 -11.14 -1.63
CA ARG A 213 7.36 -12.43 -2.27
C ARG A 213 5.92 -12.88 -2.06
N ALA A 214 5.41 -12.81 -0.84
CA ALA A 214 4.03 -13.16 -0.55
C ALA A 214 3.03 -12.32 -1.37
N MET A 215 3.25 -11.00 -1.44
CA MET A 215 2.39 -10.09 -2.19
C MET A 215 2.46 -10.32 -3.70
N THR A 216 3.65 -10.47 -4.27
CA THR A 216 3.84 -10.62 -5.72
C THR A 216 3.49 -12.02 -6.23
N TYR A 217 3.59 -13.05 -5.39
CA TYR A 217 3.19 -14.42 -5.72
C TYR A 217 1.69 -14.68 -5.50
N HIS A 218 1.06 -13.95 -4.58
CA HIS A 218 -0.39 -14.00 -4.34
C HIS A 218 -1.09 -12.64 -4.51
N PRO A 219 -0.92 -11.96 -5.66
CA PRO A 219 -1.42 -10.60 -5.86
C PRO A 219 -2.95 -10.53 -5.80
N ARG A 220 -3.62 -11.61 -6.25
CA ARG A 220 -5.07 -11.77 -6.13
C ARG A 220 -5.55 -11.77 -4.68
N MET A 221 -4.78 -12.30 -3.73
CA MET A 221 -5.12 -12.21 -2.29
C MET A 221 -4.96 -10.78 -1.76
N VAL A 222 -4.05 -10.00 -2.32
CA VAL A 222 -3.75 -8.63 -1.87
C VAL A 222 -4.86 -7.65 -2.28
N ALA A 223 -5.26 -7.63 -3.55
CA ALA A 223 -6.21 -6.63 -4.04
C ALA A 223 -7.43 -7.20 -4.79
N GLY A 224 -7.45 -8.50 -5.06
CA GLY A 224 -8.49 -9.17 -5.84
C GLY A 224 -8.30 -9.04 -7.35
N GLU A 225 -9.04 -9.83 -8.10
CA GLU A 225 -8.97 -9.85 -9.56
C GLU A 225 -9.39 -8.52 -10.18
N GLY A 226 -8.73 -8.11 -11.28
CA GLY A 226 -9.02 -6.87 -11.99
C GLY A 226 -8.53 -5.58 -11.30
N ALA A 227 -8.07 -5.66 -10.05
CA ALA A 227 -7.56 -4.50 -9.33
C ALA A 227 -6.17 -4.09 -9.83
N PHE A 228 -5.89 -2.78 -9.86
CA PHE A 228 -4.62 -2.22 -10.36
C PHE A 228 -3.37 -2.89 -9.76
N ASP A 229 -3.32 -3.04 -8.43
CA ASP A 229 -2.20 -3.69 -7.73
C ASP A 229 -2.00 -5.14 -8.20
N THR A 230 -3.10 -5.86 -8.40
CA THR A 230 -3.05 -7.26 -8.84
C THR A 230 -2.49 -7.38 -10.24
N GLU A 231 -3.05 -6.60 -11.17
CA GLU A 231 -2.65 -6.63 -12.58
C GLU A 231 -1.19 -6.21 -12.74
N LEU A 232 -0.78 -5.12 -12.07
CA LEU A 232 0.59 -4.62 -12.13
C LEU A 232 1.60 -5.64 -11.58
N MET A 233 1.33 -6.28 -10.44
CA MET A 233 2.21 -7.31 -9.88
C MET A 233 2.27 -8.56 -10.76
N GLN A 234 1.18 -8.93 -11.45
CA GLN A 234 1.16 -10.07 -12.36
C GLN A 234 1.98 -9.83 -13.63
N VAL A 235 1.78 -8.69 -14.30
CA VAL A 235 2.48 -8.38 -15.57
C VAL A 235 3.95 -8.05 -15.36
N SER A 236 4.34 -7.58 -14.17
CA SER A 236 5.74 -7.33 -13.81
C SER A 236 6.50 -8.58 -13.36
N GLN A 237 5.83 -9.74 -13.27
CA GLN A 237 6.44 -11.03 -12.94
C GLN A 237 7.31 -11.02 -11.66
N GLY A 238 6.90 -10.22 -10.66
CA GLY A 238 7.59 -10.11 -9.37
C GLY A 238 8.64 -9.00 -9.27
N GLU A 239 8.90 -8.25 -10.35
CA GLU A 239 9.83 -7.11 -10.31
C GLU A 239 9.24 -5.86 -9.65
N ILE A 240 7.92 -5.79 -9.50
CA ILE A 240 7.22 -4.67 -8.87
C ILE A 240 6.33 -5.19 -7.74
N VAL A 241 6.42 -4.53 -6.58
CA VAL A 241 5.41 -4.63 -5.51
C VAL A 241 4.56 -3.38 -5.50
N SER A 242 3.23 -3.53 -5.52
CA SER A 242 2.29 -2.40 -5.56
C SER A 242 1.23 -2.54 -4.49
N LYS A 243 0.90 -1.43 -3.84
CA LYS A 243 -0.17 -1.42 -2.84
C LYS A 243 -0.85 -0.06 -2.75
N ALA A 244 -2.16 -0.08 -3.01
CA ALA A 244 -3.04 1.06 -2.94
C ALA A 244 -3.37 1.49 -1.50
N GLY A 245 -3.44 2.80 -1.30
CA GLY A 245 -4.16 3.45 -0.21
C GLY A 245 -5.48 4.09 -0.69
N ALA A 246 -6.36 4.38 0.26
CA ALA A 246 -7.56 5.20 0.01
C ALA A 246 -7.16 6.66 -0.25
N GLU A 247 -8.11 7.50 -0.65
CA GLU A 247 -7.89 8.94 -0.84
C GLU A 247 -6.67 9.27 -1.71
N GLY A 248 -6.57 8.63 -2.88
CA GLY A 248 -5.59 9.01 -3.90
C GLY A 248 -4.18 8.46 -3.70
N ILE A 249 -3.92 7.65 -2.67
CA ILE A 249 -2.59 7.09 -2.39
C ILE A 249 -2.29 5.85 -3.24
N GLN A 250 -1.14 5.83 -3.89
CA GLN A 250 -0.56 4.65 -4.51
C GLN A 250 0.92 4.56 -4.16
N CYS A 251 1.38 3.41 -3.70
CA CYS A 251 2.79 3.20 -3.38
C CYS A 251 3.31 1.94 -4.08
N ILE A 252 4.51 2.03 -4.64
CA ILE A 252 5.10 1.04 -5.53
C ILE A 252 6.59 0.91 -5.22
N GLY A 253 7.13 -0.31 -5.21
CA GLY A 253 8.56 -0.56 -5.04
C GLY A 253 9.12 -1.38 -6.20
N ARG A 254 10.35 -1.06 -6.64
CA ARG A 254 11.11 -1.81 -7.65
C ARG A 254 12.00 -2.84 -6.96
N VAL A 255 11.60 -4.10 -7.05
CA VAL A 255 12.19 -5.20 -6.29
C VAL A 255 13.64 -5.43 -6.73
N GLY A 256 14.56 -5.46 -5.77
CA GLY A 256 15.99 -5.66 -5.98
C GLY A 256 16.78 -4.38 -6.30
N GLU A 257 16.11 -3.27 -6.60
CA GLU A 257 16.76 -1.99 -6.92
C GLU A 257 16.70 -0.97 -5.77
N GLY A 258 15.92 -1.26 -4.72
CA GLY A 258 15.82 -0.35 -3.56
C GLY A 258 15.22 1.00 -3.92
N LEU A 259 14.31 1.04 -4.91
CA LEU A 259 13.60 2.24 -5.31
C LEU A 259 12.12 2.13 -4.91
N GLY A 260 11.60 3.23 -4.36
CA GLY A 260 10.21 3.33 -3.96
C GLY A 260 9.57 4.59 -4.52
N LEU A 261 8.31 4.47 -4.91
CA LEU A 261 7.46 5.51 -5.49
C LEU A 261 6.23 5.68 -4.61
N ALA A 262 5.92 6.93 -4.26
CA ALA A 262 4.65 7.30 -3.64
C ALA A 262 3.94 8.35 -4.50
N ILE A 263 2.62 8.17 -4.67
CA ILE A 263 1.75 9.01 -5.49
C ILE A 263 0.55 9.44 -4.63
N LYS A 264 0.16 10.70 -4.76
CA LYS A 264 -1.07 11.26 -4.19
C LYS A 264 -1.83 12.05 -5.24
N ALA A 265 -2.98 11.52 -5.66
CA ALA A 265 -4.01 12.34 -6.30
C ALA A 265 -4.64 13.26 -5.24
N LEU A 266 -4.50 14.57 -5.38
CA LEU A 266 -4.82 15.54 -4.33
C LEU A 266 -6.31 15.51 -3.95
N ASP A 267 -7.18 15.26 -4.92
CA ASP A 267 -8.63 15.13 -4.75
C ASP A 267 -9.10 13.73 -4.31
N GLY A 268 -8.17 12.80 -4.09
CA GLY A 268 -8.47 11.42 -3.67
C GLY A 268 -8.82 10.45 -4.81
N SER A 269 -8.78 10.90 -6.06
CA SER A 269 -9.22 10.14 -7.23
C SER A 269 -8.42 8.86 -7.48
N LYS A 270 -9.11 7.71 -7.55
CA LYS A 270 -8.51 6.41 -7.90
C LYS A 270 -8.03 6.37 -9.36
N ARG A 271 -8.83 6.91 -10.28
CA ARG A 271 -8.50 6.89 -11.70
C ARG A 271 -7.27 7.75 -12.01
N ALA A 272 -7.15 8.89 -11.32
CA ALA A 272 -6.00 9.79 -11.45
C ALA A 272 -4.69 9.15 -10.96
N LYS A 273 -4.70 8.53 -9.77
CA LYS A 273 -3.48 7.88 -9.25
C LYS A 273 -3.02 6.69 -10.11
N TYR A 274 -3.93 5.96 -10.76
CA TYR A 274 -3.57 4.86 -11.67
C TYR A 274 -2.95 5.39 -12.96
N ALA A 275 -3.53 6.44 -13.55
CA ALA A 275 -2.97 7.08 -14.73
C ALA A 275 -1.55 7.64 -14.46
N ALA A 276 -1.38 8.34 -13.34
CA ALA A 276 -0.07 8.82 -12.92
C ALA A 276 0.91 7.66 -12.70
N ALA A 277 0.49 6.58 -12.05
CA ALA A 277 1.35 5.41 -11.82
C ALA A 277 1.85 4.82 -13.14
N LEU A 278 0.98 4.55 -14.11
CA LEU A 278 1.40 3.98 -15.39
C LEU A 278 2.34 4.91 -16.16
N GLN A 279 2.07 6.22 -16.18
CA GLN A 279 2.93 7.18 -16.83
C GLN A 279 4.33 7.22 -16.19
N ILE A 280 4.39 7.29 -14.86
CA ILE A 280 5.67 7.32 -14.12
C ILE A 280 6.44 6.02 -14.34
N LEU A 281 5.78 4.86 -14.22
CA LEU A 281 6.43 3.56 -14.42
C LEU A 281 6.97 3.40 -15.84
N LYS A 282 6.25 3.91 -16.85
CA LYS A 282 6.72 3.95 -18.24
C LYS A 282 7.90 4.90 -18.40
N GLN A 283 7.84 6.11 -17.83
CA GLN A 283 8.91 7.11 -17.88
C GLN A 283 10.21 6.56 -17.28
N LEU A 284 10.12 5.83 -16.17
CA LEU A 284 11.27 5.24 -15.48
C LEU A 284 11.76 3.92 -16.10
N GLY A 285 11.04 3.36 -17.06
CA GLY A 285 11.34 2.04 -17.62
C GLY A 285 11.12 0.86 -16.67
N TRP A 286 10.32 1.04 -15.60
CA TRP A 286 9.98 -0.05 -14.67
C TRP A 286 9.00 -1.05 -15.28
N ILE A 287 8.27 -0.65 -16.32
CA ILE A 287 7.42 -1.50 -17.14
C ILE A 287 7.77 -1.33 -18.62
N THR A 288 7.66 -2.39 -19.39
CA THR A 288 7.89 -2.35 -20.84
C THR A 288 6.78 -1.59 -21.56
N PRO A 289 7.02 -1.07 -22.77
CA PRO A 289 5.98 -0.41 -23.56
C PRO A 289 4.71 -1.25 -23.77
N ASN A 290 4.87 -2.56 -24.02
CA ASN A 290 3.74 -3.48 -24.20
C ASN A 290 2.92 -3.66 -22.92
N VAL A 291 3.59 -3.75 -21.76
CA VAL A 291 2.92 -3.81 -20.45
C VAL A 291 2.18 -2.50 -20.17
N ALA A 292 2.83 -1.36 -20.44
CA ALA A 292 2.21 -0.05 -20.26
C ALA A 292 0.95 0.12 -21.14
N GLU A 293 1.00 -0.33 -22.39
CA GLU A 293 -0.14 -0.30 -23.30
C GLU A 293 -1.29 -1.18 -22.79
N SER A 294 -1.03 -2.45 -22.47
CA SER A 294 -2.04 -3.38 -21.94
C SER A 294 -2.72 -2.85 -20.68
N LEU A 295 -1.96 -2.31 -19.72
CA LEU A 295 -2.51 -1.70 -18.52
C LEU A 295 -3.28 -0.41 -18.82
N SER A 296 -2.84 0.39 -19.80
CA SER A 296 -3.53 1.62 -20.21
C SER A 296 -4.90 1.32 -20.81
N GLU A 297 -5.02 0.26 -21.60
CA GLU A 297 -6.32 -0.16 -22.12
C GLU A 297 -7.32 -0.50 -21.01
N LYS A 298 -6.83 -1.07 -19.91
CA LYS A 298 -7.67 -1.48 -18.78
C LYS A 298 -7.99 -0.35 -17.81
N PHE A 299 -7.06 0.58 -17.57
CA PHE A 299 -7.18 1.57 -16.49
C PHE A 299 -7.33 3.01 -16.96
N LEU A 300 -6.98 3.35 -18.20
CA LEU A 300 -7.08 4.72 -18.73
C LEU A 300 -8.27 4.88 -19.68
N LYS A 301 -8.78 3.81 -20.29
CA LYS A 301 -10.07 3.81 -21.01
C LYS A 301 -11.20 3.58 -19.99
N ILE A 302 -11.92 4.64 -19.61
CA ILE A 302 -12.96 4.59 -18.57
C ILE A 302 -14.31 4.15 -19.16
N GLY A 303 -14.54 4.43 -20.44
CA GLY A 303 -15.70 4.00 -21.20
C GLY A 303 -15.46 4.16 -22.69
N SER A 304 -16.48 3.92 -23.51
CA SER A 304 -16.35 3.94 -24.98
C SER A 304 -15.88 5.29 -25.55
N TYR A 305 -16.15 6.38 -24.82
CA TYR A 305 -15.93 7.76 -25.26
C TYR A 305 -15.12 8.57 -24.24
N THR A 306 -14.65 7.93 -23.16
CA THR A 306 -13.96 8.60 -22.06
C THR A 306 -12.61 7.96 -21.77
N ARG A 307 -11.56 8.79 -21.75
CA ARG A 307 -10.19 8.35 -21.48
C ARG A 307 -9.45 9.32 -20.59
N LEU A 308 -8.38 8.85 -19.96
CA LEU A 308 -7.45 9.69 -19.22
C LEU A 308 -6.22 10.00 -20.06
N GLU A 309 -5.77 11.24 -19.99
CA GLU A 309 -4.51 11.73 -20.53
C GLU A 309 -3.67 12.30 -19.39
N VAL A 310 -2.36 12.03 -19.41
CA VAL A 310 -1.43 12.51 -18.39
C VAL A 310 -0.57 13.60 -19.00
N VAL A 311 -0.54 14.76 -18.33
CA VAL A 311 0.27 15.92 -18.73
C VAL A 311 1.31 16.17 -17.64
N GLY A 312 2.56 16.34 -18.07
CA GLY A 312 3.72 16.52 -17.19
C GLY A 312 4.56 15.25 -17.02
N GLU A 313 5.67 15.41 -16.33
CA GLU A 313 6.65 14.35 -16.10
C GLU A 313 7.33 14.51 -14.73
N MET A 314 7.97 13.44 -14.26
CA MET A 314 8.82 13.49 -13.08
C MET A 314 10.09 14.28 -13.39
N ALA A 315 10.51 15.18 -12.50
CA ALA A 315 11.76 15.93 -12.60
C ALA A 315 12.84 15.33 -11.69
N LEU A 316 14.06 15.19 -12.19
CA LEU A 316 15.22 14.74 -11.41
C LEU A 316 15.71 15.86 -10.47
N LEU A 317 16.22 15.47 -9.30
CA LEU A 317 16.59 16.39 -8.21
C LEU A 317 18.08 16.41 -7.86
#